data_AF-V2X7D2-F1
#
_entry.id   AF-V2X7D2-F1
#
_cell.length_a   1.000
_cell.length_b   1.000
_cell.length_c   1.000
_cell.angle_alpha   90.00
_cell.angle_beta   90.00
_cell.angle_gamma   90.00
#
_symmetry.space_group_name_H-M   'P 1'
#
loop_
_entity.id
_entity.type
_entity.pdbx_description
1 polymer ?
#
loop_
_entity_poly.entity_id
_entity_poly.type
_entity_poly.pdbx_seq_one_letter_code
_entity_poly.pdbx_strand_id
1 'polypeptide(L)'
;MPLKSGLYYIQNHGEYIGHSDEKSPIPQHIIVLPGGVQAPKWLIENIDLDNNHYIIRIEEPDGSFTEATQVDNKIFVRALKPDPDTWYIIPDEQGGKDSYVITTLECYDS
;
A
#
# COMPACT_ATOMS: atom_id res chain seq x y z
N MET A 1 -15.86 2.53 -9.15
CA MET A 1 -15.98 3.66 -8.21
C MET A 1 -14.66 3.84 -7.47
N PRO A 2 -14.21 5.08 -7.20
CA PRO A 2 -12.99 5.32 -6.42
C PRO A 2 -13.07 4.65 -5.04
N LEU A 3 -11.94 4.14 -4.56
CA LEU A 3 -11.83 3.64 -3.19
C LEU A 3 -11.94 4.82 -2.22
N LYS A 4 -12.74 4.67 -1.17
CA LYS A 4 -12.87 5.70 -0.13
C LYS A 4 -11.62 5.73 0.74
N SER A 5 -11.28 6.90 1.27
CA SER A 5 -10.23 6.99 2.29
C SER A 5 -10.65 6.25 3.57
N GLY A 6 -9.71 5.57 4.22
CA GLY A 6 -9.99 4.81 5.44
C GLY A 6 -8.93 3.75 5.76
N LEU A 7 -9.21 2.94 6.79
CA LEU A 7 -8.38 1.81 7.20
C LEU A 7 -8.88 0.52 6.56
N TYR A 8 -7.98 -0.21 5.92
CA TYR A 8 -8.26 -1.43 5.16
C TYR A 8 -7.31 -2.56 5.54
N TYR A 9 -7.75 -3.79 5.35
CA TYR A 9 -6.83 -4.91 5.20
C TYR A 9 -6.65 -5.17 3.70
N ILE A 10 -5.40 -5.26 3.25
CA ILE A 10 -5.07 -5.51 1.85
C ILE A 10 -4.70 -6.98 1.70
N GLN A 11 -5.26 -7.64 0.69
CA GLN A 11 -4.97 -9.03 0.38
C GLN A 11 -4.55 -9.20 -1.08
N ASN A 12 -3.66 -10.16 -1.31
CA ASN A 12 -3.34 -10.67 -2.64
C ASN A 12 -3.63 -12.17 -2.67
N HIS A 13 -4.52 -12.61 -3.55
CA HIS A 13 -4.96 -14.01 -3.68
C HIS A 13 -5.35 -14.70 -2.34
N GLY A 14 -5.95 -13.94 -1.41
CA GLY A 14 -6.41 -14.43 -0.11
C GLY A 14 -5.38 -14.35 1.02
N GLU A 15 -4.14 -13.94 0.73
CA GLU A 15 -3.08 -13.72 1.71
C GLU A 15 -2.92 -12.24 2.01
N TYR A 16 -2.68 -11.87 3.28
CA TYR A 16 -2.58 -10.47 3.67
C TYR A 16 -1.24 -9.86 3.26
N ILE A 17 -1.26 -8.58 2.93
CA ILE A 17 -0.06 -7.79 2.64
C ILE A 17 0.39 -7.04 3.89
N GLY A 18 1.69 -7.08 4.15
CA GLY A 18 2.34 -6.36 5.24
C GLY A 18 3.77 -6.00 4.87
N HIS A 19 4.62 -5.78 5.87
CA HIS A 19 6.04 -5.56 5.66
C HIS A 19 6.88 -6.62 6.39
N SER A 20 8.13 -6.80 5.95
CA SER A 20 9.11 -7.67 6.58
C SER A 20 9.66 -7.07 7.89
N ASP A 21 10.31 -7.90 8.70
CA ASP A 21 10.75 -7.58 10.06
C ASP A 21 12.20 -7.08 10.15
N GLU A 22 12.79 -6.58 9.04
CA GLU A 22 14.16 -6.06 9.08
C GLU A 22 14.29 -4.96 10.13
N LYS A 23 15.39 -4.98 10.88
CA LYS A 23 15.60 -3.98 11.92
C LYS A 23 15.93 -2.63 11.30
N SER A 24 15.23 -1.59 11.76
CA SER A 24 15.57 -0.19 11.49
C SER A 24 17.08 0.05 11.71
N PRO A 25 17.77 0.80 10.83
CA PRO A 25 17.25 1.74 9.82
C PRO A 25 17.05 1.14 8.41
N ILE A 26 17.06 -0.18 8.26
CA ILE A 26 16.92 -0.81 6.94
C ILE A 26 15.46 -0.64 6.45
N PRO A 27 15.23 -0.14 5.22
CA PRO A 27 13.89 -0.14 4.62
C PRO A 27 13.33 -1.56 4.57
N GLN A 28 12.07 -1.71 4.96
CA GLN A 28 11.42 -3.02 5.03
C GLN A 28 10.61 -3.25 3.77
N HIS A 29 10.70 -4.44 3.19
CA HIS A 29 9.98 -4.79 1.98
C HIS A 29 8.50 -5.00 2.27
N ILE A 30 7.65 -4.61 1.33
CA ILE A 30 6.27 -5.07 1.31
C ILE A 30 6.23 -6.52 0.82
N ILE A 31 5.62 -7.39 1.62
CA ILE A 31 5.57 -8.83 1.39
C ILE A 31 4.15 -9.36 1.57
N VAL A 32 3.90 -10.52 0.94
CA VAL A 32 2.77 -11.37 1.30
C VAL A 32 3.09 -12.03 2.64
N LEU A 33 2.23 -11.85 3.62
CA LEU A 33 2.42 -12.39 4.95
C LEU A 33 2.12 -13.90 4.96
N PRO A 34 2.95 -14.71 5.63
CA PRO A 34 2.65 -16.11 5.82
C PRO A 34 1.42 -16.26 6.73
N GLY A 35 0.65 -17.33 6.54
CA GLY A 35 -0.52 -17.64 7.35
C GLY A 35 -0.20 -17.68 8.86
N GLY A 36 -1.12 -17.13 9.67
CA GLY A 36 -0.98 -17.08 11.13
C GLY A 36 -0.29 -15.84 11.69
N VAL A 37 0.20 -14.94 10.83
CA VAL A 37 0.67 -13.60 11.24
C VAL A 37 -0.52 -12.63 11.31
N GLN A 38 -0.50 -11.75 12.31
CA GLN A 38 -1.50 -10.68 12.40
C GLN A 38 -1.32 -9.70 11.25
N ALA A 39 -2.36 -9.56 10.43
CA ALA A 39 -2.37 -8.61 9.32
C ALA A 39 -2.39 -7.16 9.85
N PRO A 40 -1.53 -6.27 9.33
CA PRO A 40 -1.59 -4.85 9.65
C PRO A 40 -2.76 -4.19 8.93
N LYS A 41 -3.23 -3.07 9.47
CA LYS A 41 -4.15 -2.20 8.74
C LYS A 41 -3.37 -1.22 7.87
N TRP A 42 -3.97 -0.86 6.76
CA TRP A 42 -3.46 0.10 5.81
C TRP A 42 -4.35 1.33 5.80
N LEU A 43 -3.78 2.50 6.09
CA LEU A 43 -4.44 3.77 5.90
C LEU A 43 -4.30 4.18 4.43
N ILE A 44 -5.44 4.23 3.75
CA ILE A 44 -5.57 4.71 2.38
C ILE A 44 -6.15 6.11 2.43
N GLU A 45 -5.43 7.09 1.91
CA GLU A 45 -5.88 8.48 1.84
C GLU A 45 -5.93 8.94 0.39
N ASN A 46 -7.13 9.19 -0.12
CA ASN A 46 -7.30 9.86 -1.39
C ASN A 46 -6.91 11.34 -1.23
N ILE A 47 -5.91 11.78 -2.01
CA ILE A 47 -5.41 13.16 -2.05
C ILE A 47 -5.90 13.94 -3.26
N ASP A 48 -6.49 13.26 -4.25
CA ASP A 48 -7.12 13.83 -5.43
C ASP A 48 -8.24 12.90 -5.93
N LEU A 49 -9.49 13.27 -5.66
CA LEU A 49 -10.65 12.44 -5.97
C LEU A 49 -10.92 12.38 -7.47
N ASP A 50 -10.57 13.42 -8.22
CA ASP A 50 -10.84 13.51 -9.65
C ASP A 50 -9.86 12.65 -10.45
N ASN A 51 -8.64 12.49 -9.93
CA ASN A 51 -7.56 11.74 -10.58
C ASN A 51 -7.22 10.39 -9.92
N ASN A 52 -7.95 9.97 -8.88
CA ASN A 52 -7.70 8.75 -8.12
C ASN A 52 -6.27 8.67 -7.57
N HIS A 53 -5.75 9.77 -7.03
CA HIS A 53 -4.44 9.79 -6.38
C HIS A 53 -4.57 9.45 -4.90
N TYR A 54 -3.70 8.58 -4.43
CA TYR A 54 -3.70 8.08 -3.06
C TYR A 54 -2.32 8.13 -2.43
N ILE A 55 -2.30 8.28 -1.11
CA ILE A 55 -1.17 7.91 -0.27
C ILE A 55 -1.54 6.64 0.50
N ILE A 56 -0.58 5.72 0.62
CA ILE A 56 -0.75 4.44 1.29
C ILE A 56 0.21 4.38 2.48
N ARG A 57 -0.33 4.12 3.67
CA ARG A 57 0.47 3.95 4.90
C ARG A 57 0.07 2.68 5.64
N ILE A 58 1.01 2.08 6.34
CA ILE A 58 0.79 0.90 7.18
C ILE A 58 0.74 1.29 8.65
N GLU A 59 -0.22 0.73 9.40
CA GLU A 59 -0.33 0.85 10.86
C GLU A 59 0.75 -0.03 11.52
N GLU A 60 1.60 0.60 12.31
CA GLU A 60 2.67 -0.04 13.08
C GLU A 60 2.15 -0.54 14.44
N PRO A 61 2.86 -1.46 15.12
CA PRO A 61 2.42 -2.00 16.41
C PRO A 61 2.20 -0.96 17.52
N ASP A 62 2.86 0.20 17.42
CA ASP A 62 2.70 1.33 18.35
C ASP A 62 1.54 2.28 17.98
N GLY A 63 0.80 1.97 16.91
CA GLY A 63 -0.29 2.77 16.37
C GLY A 63 0.15 3.95 15.49
N SER A 64 1.45 4.09 15.23
CA SER A 64 1.95 5.05 14.25
C SER A 64 1.72 4.55 12.81
N PHE A 65 1.89 5.44 11.84
CA PHE A 65 1.76 5.12 10.43
C PHE A 65 3.06 5.36 9.69
N THR A 66 3.50 4.36 8.93
CA THR A 66 4.65 4.46 8.04
C THR A 66 4.19 4.45 6.60
N GLU A 67 4.75 5.34 5.79
CA GLU A 67 4.39 5.44 4.38
C GLU A 67 5.03 4.35 3.52
N ALA A 68 4.25 3.83 2.57
CA ALA A 68 4.73 2.95 1.53
C ALA A 68 5.30 3.77 0.37
N THR A 69 6.49 3.38 -0.08
CA THR A 69 7.25 4.09 -1.12
C THR A 69 7.83 3.12 -2.14
N GLN A 70 7.88 3.54 -3.39
CA GLN A 70 8.52 2.81 -4.48
C GLN A 70 9.98 3.24 -4.62
N VAL A 71 10.88 2.25 -4.63
CA VAL A 71 12.31 2.41 -4.89
C VAL A 71 12.74 1.27 -5.81
N ASP A 72 13.35 1.59 -6.97
CA ASP A 72 13.84 0.60 -7.94
C ASP A 72 12.83 -0.52 -8.29
N ASN A 73 11.58 -0.15 -8.59
CA ASN A 73 10.46 -1.07 -8.88
C ASN A 73 10.09 -2.05 -7.77
N LYS A 74 10.47 -1.74 -6.53
CA LYS A 74 10.05 -2.46 -5.33
C LYS A 74 9.37 -1.51 -4.37
N ILE A 75 8.49 -2.06 -3.53
CA ILE A 75 7.74 -1.29 -2.55
C ILE A 75 8.33 -1.55 -1.17
N PHE A 76 8.58 -0.46 -0.44
CA PHE A 76 9.16 -0.47 0.89
C PHE A 76 8.35 0.39 1.85
N VAL A 77 8.57 0.17 3.14
CA VAL A 77 8.24 1.13 4.20
C VAL A 77 9.53 1.55 4.90
N ARG A 78 9.50 2.72 5.55
CA ARG A 78 10.66 3.34 6.24
C ARG A 78 11.84 3.68 5.32
N ALA A 79 11.64 3.75 4.01
CA ALA A 79 12.64 4.32 3.12
C ALA A 79 12.67 5.85 3.27
N LEU A 80 13.86 6.44 3.27
CA LEU A 80 14.04 7.89 3.38
C LEU A 80 13.77 8.53 2.02
N LYS A 81 12.59 9.13 1.86
CA LYS A 81 12.21 9.93 0.69
C LYS A 81 11.68 11.29 1.15
N PRO A 82 12.04 12.39 0.46
CA PRO A 82 11.62 13.74 0.86
C PRO A 82 10.11 13.97 0.67
N ASP A 83 9.54 13.34 -0.36
CA ASP A 83 8.14 13.50 -0.76
C ASP A 83 7.44 12.14 -0.80
N PRO A 84 6.15 12.10 -0.46
CA PRO A 84 5.36 10.88 -0.52
C PRO A 84 5.13 10.39 -1.95
N ASP A 85 5.03 9.08 -2.11
CA ASP A 85 4.63 8.50 -3.40
C ASP A 85 3.13 8.62 -3.62
N THR A 86 2.77 8.99 -4.85
CA THR A 86 1.39 9.01 -5.33
C THR A 86 1.05 7.68 -5.98
N TRP A 87 0.00 7.04 -5.48
CA TRP A 87 -0.52 5.77 -5.96
C TRP A 87 -1.84 5.94 -6.70
N TYR A 88 -2.09 5.11 -7.70
CA TYR A 88 -3.38 4.95 -8.35
C TYR A 88 -4.04 3.68 -7.85
N ILE A 89 -5.28 3.79 -7.36
CA ILE A 89 -6.08 2.64 -6.93
C ILE A 89 -7.32 2.56 -7.81
N ILE A 90 -7.32 1.59 -8.72
CA ILE A 90 -8.30 1.47 -9.79
C ILE A 90 -9.15 0.22 -9.55
N PRO A 91 -10.49 0.30 -9.62
CA PRO A 91 -11.35 -0.88 -9.49
C PRO A 91 -11.02 -1.94 -10.54
N ASP A 92 -10.89 -3.18 -10.11
CA ASP A 92 -10.75 -4.34 -10.99
C ASP A 92 -12.11 -5.06 -11.12
N GLU A 93 -12.79 -4.82 -12.24
CA GLU A 93 -14.09 -5.44 -12.52
C GLU A 93 -14.00 -6.96 -12.72
N GLN A 94 -12.81 -7.50 -13.03
CA GLN A 94 -12.60 -8.94 -13.21
C GLN A 94 -12.39 -9.66 -11.88
N GLY A 95 -11.69 -9.03 -10.92
CA GLY A 95 -11.49 -9.54 -9.56
C GLY A 95 -12.75 -9.56 -8.71
N GLY A 96 -13.75 -8.74 -9.07
CA GLY A 96 -15.05 -8.68 -8.42
C GLY A 96 -15.16 -7.55 -7.39
N LYS A 97 -16.08 -7.69 -6.44
CA LYS A 97 -16.32 -6.63 -5.45
C LYS A 97 -15.08 -6.43 -4.56
N ASP A 98 -14.77 -5.18 -4.26
CA ASP A 98 -13.64 -4.78 -3.40
C ASP A 98 -12.26 -5.22 -3.94
N SER A 99 -12.17 -5.48 -5.25
CA SER A 99 -10.92 -5.76 -5.97
C SER A 99 -10.38 -4.53 -6.67
N TYR A 100 -9.07 -4.30 -6.56
CA TYR A 100 -8.41 -3.11 -7.08
C TYR A 100 -7.00 -3.42 -7.59
N VAL A 101 -6.56 -2.68 -8.61
CA VAL A 101 -5.17 -2.60 -9.04
C VAL A 101 -4.54 -1.38 -8.36
N ILE A 102 -3.41 -1.60 -7.69
CA ILE A 102 -2.58 -0.54 -7.10
C ILE A 102 -1.35 -0.37 -8.01
N THR A 103 -1.15 0.83 -8.54
CA THR A 103 -0.03 1.13 -9.44
C THR A 103 0.51 2.55 -9.20
N THR A 104 1.63 2.90 -9.82
CA THR A 104 2.20 4.26 -9.82
C THR A 104 2.16 4.86 -11.22
N LEU A 105 2.36 6.18 -11.34
CA LEU A 105 2.26 6.90 -12.62
C LEU A 105 3.16 6.26 -13.70
N GLU A 106 4.38 5.88 -13.32
CA GLU A 106 5.36 5.26 -14.23
C GLU A 106 4.84 3.97 -14.87
N CYS A 107 4.00 3.23 -14.16
CA CYS A 107 3.37 1.99 -14.62
C CYS A 107 1.95 2.20 -15.17
N TYR A 108 1.38 3.41 -15.09
CA TYR A 108 0.05 3.73 -15.63
C TYR A 108 0.14 4.22 -17.09
N ASP A 109 1.21 4.94 -17.44
CA ASP A 109 1.43 5.49 -18.79
C ASP A 109 2.27 4.58 -19.72
N SER A 110 2.62 3.36 -19.29
CA SER A 110 3.39 2.38 -20.07
C SER A 110 2.54 1.25 -20.66
#